data_AF-A0A6M2E492-F1
#
_entry.id   AF-A0A6M2E492-F1
#
_cell.length_a   1.000
_cell.length_b   1.000
_cell.length_c   1.000
_cell.angle_alpha   90.00
_cell.angle_beta   90.00
_cell.angle_gamma   90.00
#
_symmetry.space_group_name_H-M   'P 1'
#
loop_
_entity.id
_entity.type
_entity.pdbx_description
1 polymer ?
#
loop_
_entity_poly.entity_id
_entity_poly.type
_entity_poly.pdbx_seq_one_letter_code
_entity_poly.pdbx_strand_id
1 'polypeptide(L)'
;DPELGQFQDDGKCFPLKHSWFVAYRSYDVDPFFGLTARCVRIHGTDVPYVNNATRVRVEFGDHDKLDLNVKLVATEGYKHQNALRVSPTEGAEVDIDMRIDYVDCNTCKILRHPYVSKTACSLMVPEQH
;
A
#
# COMPACT_ATOMS: atom_id res chain seq x y z
N ASP A 1 12.15 -18.51 -5.51
CA ASP A 1 10.94 -17.90 -4.96
C ASP A 1 10.75 -18.45 -3.56
N PRO A 2 10.65 -17.59 -2.54
CA PRO A 2 10.45 -18.02 -1.16
C PRO A 2 9.13 -18.74 -0.97
N GLU A 3 9.07 -19.68 -0.01
CA GLU A 3 7.92 -20.54 0.25
C GLU A 3 6.61 -19.75 0.47
N LEU A 4 6.69 -18.58 1.10
CA LEU A 4 5.54 -17.73 1.39
C LEU A 4 5.23 -16.70 0.29
N GLY A 5 5.97 -16.71 -0.84
CA GLY A 5 5.87 -15.69 -1.89
C GLY A 5 4.47 -15.52 -2.47
N GLN A 6 3.70 -16.61 -2.59
CA GLN A 6 2.29 -16.57 -3.06
C GLN A 6 1.36 -15.75 -2.15
N PHE A 7 1.70 -15.66 -0.86
CA PHE A 7 0.95 -14.87 0.11
C PHE A 7 1.43 -13.42 0.17
N GLN A 8 2.43 -13.06 -0.63
CA GLN A 8 3.01 -11.71 -0.68
C GLN A 8 2.75 -11.03 -2.02
N ASP A 9 2.09 -11.71 -2.96
CA ASP A 9 1.79 -11.17 -4.28
C ASP A 9 0.63 -10.17 -4.25
N ASP A 10 0.91 -8.86 -4.25
CA ASP A 10 -0.16 -7.86 -4.37
C ASP A 10 -0.75 -7.78 -5.77
N GLY A 11 -0.06 -8.33 -6.78
CA GLY A 11 -0.51 -8.28 -8.16
C GLY A 11 -1.91 -8.86 -8.33
N LYS A 12 -2.29 -9.82 -7.48
CA LYS A 12 -3.62 -10.44 -7.48
C LYS A 12 -4.75 -9.53 -6.95
N CYS A 13 -4.41 -8.45 -6.24
CA CYS A 13 -5.38 -7.49 -5.68
C CYS A 13 -5.50 -6.20 -6.49
N PHE A 14 -4.63 -5.99 -7.48
CA PHE A 14 -4.68 -4.82 -8.37
C PHE A 14 -5.31 -5.15 -9.74
N PRO A 15 -6.08 -4.24 -10.36
CA PRO A 15 -6.54 -2.97 -9.78
C PRO A 15 -7.47 -3.19 -8.58
N LEU A 16 -7.43 -2.27 -7.62
CA LEU A 16 -8.22 -2.38 -6.38
C LEU A 16 -9.71 -2.40 -6.71
N LYS A 17 -10.41 -3.48 -6.34
CA LYS A 17 -11.86 -3.63 -6.53
C LYS A 17 -12.70 -2.93 -5.46
N HIS A 18 -12.15 -2.83 -4.26
CA HIS A 18 -12.77 -2.22 -3.09
C HIS A 18 -11.81 -1.20 -2.49
N SER A 19 -12.36 -0.24 -1.74
CA SER A 19 -11.55 0.59 -0.86
C SER A 19 -10.88 -0.29 0.20
N TRP A 20 -9.75 0.15 0.72
CA TRP A 20 -9.03 -0.47 1.82
C TRP A 20 -8.83 0.51 2.95
N PHE A 21 -8.89 0.04 4.18
CA PHE A 21 -8.70 0.84 5.38
C PHE A 21 -7.48 0.39 6.13
N VAL A 22 -6.69 1.32 6.65
CA VAL A 22 -5.67 1.00 7.66
C VAL A 22 -6.37 0.81 9.00
N ALA A 23 -6.61 -0.45 9.36
CA ALA A 23 -7.27 -0.82 10.62
C ALA A 23 -6.33 -0.72 11.82
N TYR A 24 -5.04 -0.94 11.60
CA TYR A 24 -4.01 -0.84 12.63
C TYR A 24 -2.66 -0.45 12.00
N ARG A 25 -1.84 0.28 12.76
CA ARG A 25 -0.42 0.48 12.48
C ARG A 25 0.38 0.43 13.77
N SER A 26 1.60 -0.07 13.71
CA SER A 26 2.48 -0.23 14.89
C SER A 26 3.32 1.02 15.21
N TYR A 27 2.96 2.17 14.66
CA TYR A 27 3.72 3.42 14.74
C TYR A 27 2.77 4.62 14.73
N ASP A 28 3.12 5.68 15.45
CA ASP A 28 2.21 6.81 15.65
C ASP A 28 2.29 7.87 14.55
N VAL A 29 3.48 8.10 13.98
CA VAL A 29 3.75 9.16 13.02
C VAL A 29 4.22 8.57 11.69
N ASP A 30 3.49 8.85 10.61
CA ASP A 30 3.93 8.58 9.25
C ASP A 30 4.53 9.85 8.62
N PRO A 31 5.85 9.91 8.36
CA PRO A 31 6.50 11.11 7.85
C PRO A 31 6.05 11.50 6.42
N PHE A 32 5.38 10.61 5.68
CA PHE A 32 4.97 10.85 4.30
C PHE A 32 3.45 10.91 4.13
N PHE A 33 2.69 10.15 4.92
CA PHE A 33 1.25 9.98 4.72
C PHE A 33 0.44 10.45 5.92
N GLY A 34 0.27 11.77 6.02
CA GLY A 34 -0.67 12.38 6.96
C GLY A 34 -0.19 12.41 8.42
N LEU A 35 1.10 12.20 8.72
CA LEU A 35 1.66 12.30 10.08
C LEU A 35 0.89 11.41 11.08
N THR A 36 0.14 12.03 11.99
CA THR A 36 -0.66 11.35 13.02
C THR A 36 -2.10 11.07 12.57
N ALA A 37 -2.41 11.28 11.29
CA ALA A 37 -3.76 11.10 10.76
C ALA A 37 -4.28 9.67 10.98
N ARG A 38 -5.57 9.60 11.26
CA ARG A 38 -6.34 8.37 11.47
C ARG A 38 -7.35 8.22 10.32
N CYS A 39 -8.08 7.11 10.33
CA CYS A 39 -9.13 6.83 9.34
C CYS A 39 -8.59 6.80 7.90
N VAL A 40 -7.37 6.26 7.71
CA VAL A 40 -6.74 6.20 6.40
C VAL A 40 -7.49 5.20 5.51
N ARG A 41 -8.05 5.71 4.41
CA ARG A 41 -8.75 4.94 3.38
C ARG A 41 -8.00 5.06 2.05
N ILE A 42 -7.87 3.97 1.32
CA ILE A 42 -7.21 3.88 0.02
C ILE A 42 -8.20 3.33 -0.99
N HIS A 43 -8.36 3.97 -2.13
CA HIS A 43 -9.18 3.44 -3.22
C HIS A 43 -8.51 3.68 -4.58
N GLY A 44 -8.87 2.87 -5.58
CA GLY A 44 -8.38 3.05 -6.94
C GLY A 44 -8.90 4.34 -7.58
N THR A 45 -8.15 4.91 -8.50
CA THR A 45 -8.63 6.02 -9.35
C THR A 45 -9.06 5.50 -10.72
N ASP A 46 -9.38 6.41 -11.64
CA ASP A 46 -9.68 6.14 -13.05
C ASP A 46 -8.44 5.81 -13.90
N VAL A 47 -7.24 5.91 -13.33
CA VAL A 47 -5.99 5.60 -14.05
C VAL A 47 -5.84 4.09 -14.25
N PRO A 48 -5.74 3.60 -15.50
CA PRO A 48 -5.64 2.18 -15.78
C PRO A 48 -4.44 1.50 -15.10
N TYR A 49 -4.61 0.25 -14.70
CA TYR A 49 -3.52 -0.59 -14.22
C TYR A 49 -2.76 -1.20 -15.41
N VAL A 50 -1.55 -0.70 -15.67
CA VAL A 50 -0.70 -1.10 -16.80
C VAL A 50 0.74 -1.27 -16.33
N ASN A 51 1.41 -2.32 -16.78
CA ASN A 51 2.82 -2.60 -16.43
C ASN A 51 3.08 -2.59 -14.92
N ASN A 52 2.18 -3.21 -14.16
CA ASN A 52 2.20 -3.27 -12.70
C ASN A 52 2.13 -1.90 -12.00
N ALA A 53 1.64 -0.86 -12.68
CA ALA A 53 1.52 0.48 -12.14
C ALA A 53 0.12 1.07 -12.33
N THR A 54 -0.29 1.91 -11.39
CA THR A 54 -1.56 2.67 -11.42
C THR A 54 -1.45 3.85 -10.45
N ARG A 55 -2.58 4.52 -10.20
CA ARG A 55 -2.73 5.55 -9.19
C ARG A 55 -3.80 5.14 -8.18
N VAL A 56 -3.55 5.45 -6.92
CA VAL A 56 -4.53 5.32 -5.84
C VAL A 56 -4.73 6.66 -5.17
N ARG A 57 -5.90 6.86 -4.59
CA ARG A 57 -6.19 7.99 -3.72
C ARG A 57 -6.19 7.53 -2.27
N VAL A 58 -5.43 8.23 -1.44
CA VAL A 58 -5.41 8.07 0.00
C VAL A 58 -6.20 9.22 0.61
N GLU A 59 -7.19 8.90 1.42
CA GLU A 59 -7.96 9.84 2.24
C GLU A 59 -7.62 9.60 3.70
N PHE A 60 -7.49 10.67 4.48
CA PHE A 60 -7.19 10.58 5.91
C PHE A 60 -7.75 11.78 6.68
N GLY A 61 -8.02 11.58 7.97
CA GLY A 61 -8.76 12.58 8.75
C GLY A 61 -10.15 12.83 8.17
N ASP A 62 -10.63 14.08 8.28
CA ASP A 62 -11.98 14.43 7.83
C ASP A 62 -12.01 14.86 6.35
N HIS A 63 -10.94 15.46 5.82
CA HIS A 63 -10.96 16.13 4.50
C HIS A 63 -9.66 16.02 3.69
N ASP A 64 -8.59 15.46 4.26
CA ASP A 64 -7.30 15.45 3.57
C ASP A 64 -7.21 14.29 2.59
N LYS A 65 -6.59 14.56 1.45
CA LYS A 65 -6.40 13.57 0.38
C LYS A 65 -5.03 13.71 -0.28
N LEU A 66 -4.50 12.59 -0.73
CA LEU A 66 -3.24 12.49 -1.45
C LEU A 66 -3.35 11.42 -2.53
N ASP A 67 -3.04 11.79 -3.75
CA ASP A 67 -2.94 10.83 -4.85
C ASP A 67 -1.49 10.30 -4.92
N LEU A 68 -1.37 8.97 -5.04
CA LEU A 68 -0.09 8.27 -5.10
C LEU A 68 0.01 7.48 -6.41
N ASN A 69 1.14 7.62 -7.10
CA ASN A 69 1.55 6.63 -8.07
C ASN A 69 1.95 5.36 -7.30
N VAL A 70 1.50 4.20 -7.76
CA VAL A 70 1.83 2.90 -7.17
C VAL A 70 2.43 2.04 -8.26
N LYS A 71 3.58 1.41 -7.96
CA LYS A 71 4.19 0.39 -8.79
C LYS A 71 4.47 -0.85 -7.97
N LEU A 72 3.94 -1.99 -8.41
CA LEU A 72 4.25 -3.28 -7.79
C LEU A 72 5.59 -3.79 -8.32
N VAL A 73 6.41 -4.30 -7.41
CA VAL A 73 7.79 -4.71 -7.72
C VAL A 73 8.07 -6.10 -7.14
N ALA A 74 8.63 -6.98 -7.97
CA ALA A 74 9.27 -8.21 -7.51
C ALA A 74 10.68 -7.86 -7.04
N THR A 75 10.98 -8.20 -5.79
CA THR A 75 12.31 -7.95 -5.24
C THR A 75 13.24 -9.14 -5.43
N GLU A 76 14.52 -8.97 -5.15
CA GLU A 76 15.53 -10.00 -5.44
C GLU A 76 15.13 -11.38 -4.88
N GLY A 77 15.15 -12.40 -5.75
CA GLY A 77 14.78 -13.77 -5.41
C GLY A 77 13.28 -14.09 -5.46
N TYR A 78 12.41 -13.08 -5.60
CA TYR A 78 10.95 -13.24 -5.71
C TYR A 78 10.50 -13.28 -7.17
N LYS A 79 9.50 -14.12 -7.43
CA LYS A 79 8.74 -14.09 -8.69
C LYS A 79 7.47 -13.25 -8.60
N HIS A 80 6.94 -13.12 -7.39
CA HIS A 80 5.71 -12.40 -7.08
C HIS A 80 5.96 -10.93 -6.76
N GLN A 81 4.93 -10.10 -6.91
CA GLN A 81 5.03 -8.66 -6.64
C GLN A 81 4.91 -8.38 -5.15
N ASN A 82 6.01 -8.58 -4.44
CA ASN A 82 6.09 -8.58 -2.99
C ASN A 82 6.48 -7.23 -2.36
N ALA A 83 6.54 -6.17 -3.18
CA ALA A 83 6.77 -4.82 -2.72
C ALA A 83 5.93 -3.80 -3.50
N LEU A 84 5.71 -2.67 -2.84
CA LEU A 84 5.12 -1.47 -3.40
C LEU A 84 6.17 -0.38 -3.44
N ARG A 85 6.34 0.25 -4.59
CA ARG A 85 6.99 1.56 -4.69
C ARG A 85 5.92 2.61 -4.91
N VAL A 86 5.85 3.58 -4.02
CA VAL A 86 4.85 4.64 -4.10
C VAL A 86 5.49 6.01 -4.12
N SER A 87 4.88 6.94 -4.83
CA SER A 87 5.31 8.34 -4.86
C SER A 87 4.12 9.28 -4.95
N PRO A 88 4.17 10.47 -4.31
CA PRO A 88 3.17 11.52 -4.51
C PRO A 88 3.05 11.86 -6.00
N THR A 89 1.82 12.10 -6.47
CA THR A 89 1.61 12.55 -7.85
C THR A 89 1.95 14.02 -8.05
N GLU A 90 1.98 14.78 -6.95
CA GLU A 90 2.27 16.20 -6.89
C GLU A 90 3.25 16.47 -5.75
N GLY A 91 4.08 17.50 -5.89
CA GLY A 91 5.06 17.89 -4.87
C GLY A 91 6.43 17.24 -5.06
N ALA A 92 7.07 16.86 -3.95
CA ALA A 92 8.42 16.34 -3.96
C ALA A 92 8.50 14.94 -4.59
N GLU A 93 9.46 14.76 -5.51
CA GLU A 93 9.78 13.45 -6.10
C GLU A 93 10.50 12.58 -5.07
N VAL A 94 9.73 11.84 -4.28
CA VAL A 94 10.23 10.82 -3.35
C VAL A 94 9.58 9.48 -3.65
N ASP A 95 10.41 8.46 -3.83
CA ASP A 95 9.98 7.08 -3.96
C ASP A 95 10.08 6.40 -2.58
N ILE A 96 8.97 5.80 -2.16
CA ILE A 96 8.84 5.13 -0.87
C ILE A 96 8.58 3.66 -1.12
N ASP A 97 9.48 2.82 -0.63
CA ASP A 97 9.37 1.37 -0.74
C ASP A 97 8.71 0.78 0.50
N MET A 98 7.65 -0.01 0.28
CA MET A 98 6.97 -0.82 1.28
C MET A 98 7.06 -2.30 0.89
N ARG A 99 7.05 -3.19 1.88
CA ARG A 99 7.06 -4.65 1.63
C ARG A 99 5.73 -5.27 2.04
N ILE A 100 5.35 -6.32 1.34
CA ILE A 100 4.13 -7.07 1.64
C ILE A 100 4.54 -8.31 2.42
N ASP A 101 4.14 -8.36 3.68
CA ASP A 101 4.36 -9.54 4.52
C ASP A 101 3.29 -10.61 4.27
N TYR A 102 2.05 -10.17 4.03
CA TYR A 102 0.90 -11.03 3.75
C TYR A 102 -0.18 -10.26 2.99
N VAL A 103 -0.90 -10.95 2.10
CA VAL A 103 -2.08 -10.41 1.41
C VAL A 103 -3.09 -11.51 1.05
N ASP A 104 -4.34 -11.26 1.43
CA ASP A 104 -5.56 -11.88 0.91
C ASP A 104 -6.53 -10.75 0.53
N CYS A 105 -6.88 -10.64 -0.75
CA CYS A 105 -7.68 -9.52 -1.26
C CYS A 105 -9.08 -9.44 -0.66
N ASN A 106 -9.58 -10.51 -0.06
CA ASN A 106 -10.91 -10.57 0.52
C ASN A 106 -10.89 -10.37 2.04
N THR A 107 -9.72 -10.43 2.68
CA THR A 107 -9.64 -10.44 4.15
C THR A 107 -8.74 -9.34 4.68
N CYS A 108 -7.44 -9.37 4.37
CA CYS A 108 -6.51 -8.36 4.89
C CYS A 108 -5.17 -8.35 4.15
N LYS A 109 -4.40 -7.29 4.39
CA LYS A 109 -3.02 -7.12 3.94
C LYS A 109 -2.17 -6.61 5.09
N ILE A 110 -0.96 -7.14 5.21
CA ILE A 110 0.06 -6.66 6.13
C ILE A 110 1.19 -6.03 5.32
N LEU A 111 1.42 -4.74 5.53
CA LEU A 111 2.52 -4.00 4.93
C LEU A 111 3.58 -3.70 5.97
N ARG A 112 4.85 -3.74 5.54
CA ARG A 112 5.99 -3.20 6.28
C ARG A 112 6.35 -1.83 5.74
N HIS A 113 6.74 -0.95 6.65
CA HIS A 113 7.12 0.43 6.38
C HIS A 113 8.58 0.68 6.78
N PRO A 114 9.58 0.16 6.02
CA PRO A 114 10.99 0.29 6.38
C PRO A 114 11.47 1.74 6.54
N TYR A 115 10.81 2.68 5.86
CA TYR A 115 11.08 4.12 5.96
C TYR A 115 10.71 4.72 7.34
N VAL A 116 9.84 4.07 8.12
CA VAL A 116 9.51 4.47 9.49
C VAL A 116 10.45 3.80 10.48
N SER A 117 10.53 2.47 10.44
CA SER A 117 11.48 1.67 11.23
C SER A 117 11.56 0.24 10.69
N LYS A 118 12.54 -0.54 11.17
CA LYS A 118 12.71 -1.96 10.79
C LYS A 118 11.52 -2.85 11.16
N THR A 119 10.73 -2.46 12.16
CA THR A 119 9.60 -3.27 12.67
C THR A 119 8.24 -2.68 12.35
N ALA A 120 8.18 -1.48 11.76
CA ALA A 120 6.93 -0.79 11.47
C ALA A 120 6.07 -1.59 10.49
N CYS A 121 4.82 -1.82 10.86
CA CYS A 121 3.83 -2.48 10.02
C CYS A 121 2.46 -1.80 10.10
N SER A 122 1.65 -2.05 9.08
CA SER A 122 0.22 -1.75 9.08
C SER A 122 -0.60 -2.98 8.69
N LEU A 123 -1.79 -3.08 9.25
CA LEU A 123 -2.84 -4.00 8.85
C LEU A 123 -3.89 -3.22 8.08
N MET A 124 -4.15 -3.66 6.86
CA MET A 124 -5.19 -3.12 6.01
C MET A 124 -6.29 -4.15 5.82
N VAL A 125 -7.54 -3.69 5.79
CA VAL A 125 -8.72 -4.52 5.53
C VAL A 125 -9.53 -3.90 4.39
N PRO A 126 -10.14 -4.70 3.50
CA PRO A 126 -11.01 -4.17 2.48
C PRO A 126 -12.31 -3.64 3.10
N GLU A 127 -12.93 -2.67 2.44
CA GLU A 127 -14.29 -2.24 2.72
C GLU A 127 -15.23 -3.43 2.53
N GLN A 128 -15.86 -3.87 3.61
CA GLN A 128 -16.89 -4.90 3.55
C GLN A 128 -18.14 -4.32 2.90
N HIS A 129 -18.79 -5.11 2.05
CA HIS A 129 -20.09 -4.78 1.46
C HIS A 129 -21.22 -4.77 2.50
#